data_AF-A0A2G1BNR9-F1
#
_entry.id   AF-A0A2G1BNR9-F1
#
_cell.length_a   1.000
_cell.length_b   1.000
_cell.length_c   1.000
_cell.angle_alpha   90.00
_cell.angle_beta   90.00
_cell.angle_gamma   90.00
#
_symmetry.space_group_name_H-M   'P 1'
#
loop_
_entity.id
_entity.type
_entity.pdbx_description
1 polymer ?
#
loop_
_entity_poly.entity_id
_entity_poly.type
_entity_poly.pdbx_seq_one_letter_code
_entity_poly.pdbx_strand_id
1 'polypeptide(L)'
;MMGLSSRVIYCPHGWAWDRSMGPVARRITQWVERELAQLCNKVVCISEHERKPGQEAGREPAQLDVVLNGVAEKAPSPRGNVPAWPPGRKRLLFVGRFDQQKGADLFCAALRELGDGTFGVLAGGSVLYDTNGLA
;
A
#
# COMPACT_ATOMS: atom_id res chain seq x y z
N MET A 1 15.45 -27.20 -14.12
CA MET A 1 15.12 -26.60 -12.80
C MET A 1 15.75 -27.46 -11.72
N MET A 2 16.79 -26.98 -11.05
CA MET A 2 17.42 -27.67 -9.93
C MET A 2 16.52 -27.59 -8.67
N GLY A 3 16.09 -28.74 -8.16
CA GLY A 3 16.42 -29.15 -6.79
C GLY A 3 15.62 -28.62 -5.59
N LEU A 4 14.56 -27.82 -5.71
CA LEU A 4 13.69 -27.54 -4.54
C LEU A 4 12.54 -28.55 -4.50
N SER A 5 12.55 -29.45 -3.52
CA SER A 5 11.46 -30.40 -3.27
C SER A 5 10.20 -29.72 -2.72
N SER A 6 10.33 -28.47 -2.25
CA SER A 6 9.25 -27.69 -1.64
C SER A 6 8.49 -26.86 -2.67
N ARG A 7 7.17 -26.75 -2.46
CA ARG A 7 6.35 -25.77 -3.17
C ARG A 7 6.59 -24.38 -2.60
N VAL A 8 6.84 -23.40 -3.46
CA VAL A 8 7.12 -22.01 -3.09
C VAL A 8 5.96 -21.13 -3.55
N ILE A 9 5.41 -20.35 -2.62
CA ILE A 9 4.40 -19.33 -2.87
C ILE A 9 5.00 -17.98 -2.52
N TYR A 10 4.90 -17.02 -3.43
CA TYR A 10 5.31 -15.64 -3.20
C TYR A 10 4.08 -14.74 -3.03
N CYS A 11 4.07 -13.89 -2.02
CA CYS A 11 3.01 -12.90 -1.79
C CYS A 11 3.65 -11.51 -1.87
N PRO A 12 3.64 -10.83 -3.04
CA PRO A 12 4.01 -9.44 -3.10
C PRO A 12 3.07 -8.61 -2.20
N HIS A 13 3.64 -7.62 -1.53
CA HIS A 13 2.90 -6.60 -0.78
C HIS A 13 3.14 -5.23 -1.44
N GLY A 14 2.95 -5.22 -2.76
CA GLY A 14 3.47 -4.24 -3.72
C GLY A 14 4.71 -4.77 -4.43
N TRP A 15 4.81 -4.52 -5.73
CA TRP A 15 6.01 -4.82 -6.51
C TRP A 15 7.08 -3.77 -6.26
N ALA A 16 8.35 -4.18 -6.16
CA ALA A 16 9.44 -3.26 -5.84
C ALA A 16 9.59 -2.11 -6.86
N TRP A 17 9.26 -2.38 -8.13
CA TRP A 17 9.36 -1.43 -9.25
C TRP A 17 8.19 -0.44 -9.34
N ASP A 18 7.13 -0.64 -8.56
CA ASP A 18 5.96 0.25 -8.52
C ASP A 18 6.15 1.43 -7.56
N ARG A 19 7.24 1.41 -6.80
CA ARG A 19 7.63 2.51 -5.92
C ARG A 19 8.17 3.69 -6.73
N SER A 20 8.06 4.89 -6.15
CA SER A 20 8.72 6.07 -6.69
C SER A 20 10.24 5.86 -6.68
N MET A 21 10.82 5.66 -7.85
CA MET A 21 12.26 5.45 -8.02
C MET A 21 12.73 5.81 -9.43
N GLY A 22 14.04 5.99 -9.59
CA GLY A 22 14.64 6.32 -10.88
C GLY A 22 14.43 5.21 -11.94
N PRO A 23 14.42 5.54 -13.24
CA PRO A 23 14.11 4.59 -14.32
C PRO A 23 15.01 3.35 -14.36
N VAL A 24 16.29 3.51 -14.01
CA VAL A 24 17.27 2.41 -13.96
C VAL A 24 16.94 1.44 -12.82
N ALA A 25 16.71 1.97 -11.62
CA ALA A 25 16.37 1.16 -10.45
C ALA A 25 15.04 0.43 -10.65
N ARG A 26 14.06 1.07 -11.30
CA ARG A 26 12.79 0.46 -11.69
C ARG A 26 13.01 -0.76 -12.61
N ARG A 27 13.85 -0.63 -13.64
CA ARG A 27 14.15 -1.74 -14.56
C ARG A 27 14.88 -2.89 -13.87
N ILE A 28 15.86 -2.58 -13.02
CA ILE A 28 16.61 -3.61 -12.28
C ILE A 28 15.68 -4.36 -11.32
N THR A 29 14.89 -3.65 -10.53
CA THR A 29 13.95 -4.28 -9.59
C THR A 29 12.90 -5.12 -10.30
N GLN A 30 12.35 -4.62 -11.41
CA GLN A 30 11.42 -5.39 -12.25
C GLN A 30 12.08 -6.66 -12.79
N TRP A 31 13.31 -6.58 -13.29
CA TRP A 31 14.03 -7.73 -13.80
C TRP A 31 14.29 -8.76 -12.68
N VAL A 32 14.84 -8.32 -11.54
CA VAL A 32 15.13 -9.21 -10.40
C VAL A 32 13.87 -9.91 -9.89
N GLU A 33 12.78 -9.17 -9.66
CA GLU A 33 11.53 -9.76 -9.17
C GLU A 33 10.93 -10.72 -10.20
N ARG A 34 11.03 -10.42 -11.49
CA ARG A 34 10.57 -11.32 -12.56
C ARG A 34 11.34 -12.64 -12.57
N GLU A 35 12.68 -12.60 -12.52
CA GLU A 35 13.50 -13.81 -12.54
C GLU A 35 13.31 -14.64 -11.25
N LEU A 36 13.27 -13.99 -10.08
CA LEU A 36 13.04 -14.70 -8.81
C LEU A 36 11.65 -15.33 -8.74
N ALA A 37 10.61 -14.66 -9.27
CA ALA A 37 9.27 -15.21 -9.31
C ALA A 37 9.17 -16.48 -10.17
N GLN A 38 10.09 -16.74 -11.12
CA GLN A 38 10.12 -18.01 -11.89
C GLN A 38 10.42 -19.21 -11.00
N LEU A 39 11.08 -18.99 -9.86
CA LEU A 39 11.34 -20.03 -8.86
C LEU A 39 10.10 -20.35 -8.01
N CYS A 40 9.03 -19.55 -8.12
CA CYS A 40 7.79 -19.73 -7.39
C CYS A 40 6.77 -20.54 -8.20
N ASN A 41 6.05 -21.44 -7.52
CA ASN A 41 4.95 -22.17 -8.13
C ASN A 41 3.74 -21.27 -8.36
N LYS A 42 3.46 -20.41 -7.39
CA LYS A 42 2.34 -19.45 -7.41
C LYS A 42 2.77 -18.12 -6.82
N VAL A 43 2.12 -17.07 -7.28
CA VAL A 43 2.21 -15.71 -6.77
C VAL A 43 0.80 -15.31 -6.33
N VAL A 44 0.66 -14.92 -5.07
CA VAL A 44 -0.60 -14.49 -4.47
C VAL A 44 -0.62 -12.97 -4.43
N CYS A 45 -1.42 -12.38 -5.30
CA CYS A 45 -1.62 -10.94 -5.34
C CYS A 45 -2.77 -10.53 -4.41
N ILE A 46 -2.61 -9.45 -3.65
CA ILE A 46 -3.63 -8.95 -2.72
C ILE A 46 -4.73 -8.12 -3.40
N SER A 47 -4.60 -7.86 -4.71
CA SER A 47 -5.59 -7.16 -5.54
C SER A 47 -5.34 -7.38 -7.03
N GLU A 48 -6.33 -7.05 -7.86
CA GLU A 48 -6.15 -6.97 -9.33
C GLU A 48 -5.15 -5.88 -9.75
N HIS A 49 -5.06 -4.80 -8.97
CA HIS A 49 -4.10 -3.73 -9.21
C HIS A 49 -2.65 -4.22 -9.05
N GLU A 50 -2.42 -5.23 -8.21
CA GLU A 50 -1.11 -5.88 -8.09
C GLU A 50 -0.92 -7.00 -9.12
N ARG A 51 -1.96 -7.75 -9.46
CA ARG A 51 -1.88 -8.80 -10.48
C ARG A 51 -1.49 -8.25 -11.86
N LYS A 52 -2.07 -7.12 -12.27
CA LYS A 52 -1.88 -6.54 -13.60
C LYS A 52 -0.40 -6.18 -13.90
N PRO A 53 0.33 -5.44 -13.05
CA PRO A 53 1.77 -5.20 -13.26
C PRO A 53 2.59 -6.49 -13.33
N GLY A 54 2.22 -7.52 -12.58
CA GLY A 54 2.86 -8.84 -12.66
C GLY A 54 2.71 -9.46 -14.05
N GLN A 55 1.50 -9.41 -14.63
CA GLN A 55 1.25 -9.87 -16.00
C GLN A 55 2.04 -9.05 -17.03
N GLU A 56 2.04 -7.72 -16.90
CA GLU A 56 2.79 -6.82 -17.77
C GLU A 56 4.31 -7.04 -17.68
N ALA A 57 4.81 -7.50 -16.53
CA ALA A 57 6.20 -7.91 -16.35
C ALA A 57 6.53 -9.28 -16.99
N GLY A 58 5.58 -9.94 -17.66
CA GLY A 58 5.80 -11.20 -18.38
C GLY A 58 5.58 -12.46 -17.54
N ARG A 59 4.77 -12.37 -16.48
CA ARG A 59 4.36 -13.54 -15.68
C ARG A 59 3.23 -14.29 -16.36
N GLU A 60 3.30 -15.62 -16.28
CA GLU A 60 2.20 -16.47 -16.74
C GLU A 60 0.93 -16.19 -15.95
N PRO A 61 -0.21 -15.90 -16.61
CA PRO A 61 -1.47 -15.61 -15.92
C PRO A 61 -1.93 -16.74 -15.00
N ALA A 62 -1.57 -17.99 -15.31
CA ALA A 62 -1.88 -19.17 -14.50
C ALA A 62 -1.06 -19.25 -13.20
N GLN A 63 0.03 -18.48 -13.07
CA GLN A 63 0.84 -18.42 -11.86
C GLN A 63 0.40 -17.31 -10.90
N LEU A 64 -0.49 -16.41 -11.32
CA LEU A 64 -0.93 -15.24 -10.55
C LEU A 64 -2.37 -15.45 -10.06
N ASP A 65 -2.54 -15.65 -8.76
CA ASP A 65 -3.85 -15.79 -8.13
C ASP A 65 -4.12 -14.55 -7.26
N VAL A 66 -5.34 -14.00 -7.32
CA VAL A 66 -5.73 -12.88 -6.43
C VAL A 66 -6.41 -13.44 -5.19
N VAL A 67 -5.86 -13.12 -4.03
CA VAL A 67 -6.45 -13.41 -2.73
C VAL A 67 -6.51 -12.11 -1.95
N LEU A 68 -7.72 -11.56 -1.82
CA LEU A 68 -7.93 -10.30 -1.11
C LEU A 68 -7.61 -10.46 0.38
N ASN A 69 -7.05 -9.42 0.98
CA ASN A 69 -6.86 -9.38 2.43
C ASN A 69 -8.21 -9.48 3.15
N GLY A 70 -8.30 -10.39 4.12
CA GLY A 70 -9.49 -10.54 4.95
C GLY A 70 -9.56 -9.46 6.03
N VAL A 71 -10.79 -9.09 6.39
CA VAL A 71 -11.10 -8.29 7.59
C VAL A 71 -12.04 -9.12 8.46
N ALA A 72 -11.85 -9.09 9.77
CA ALA A 72 -12.74 -9.80 10.69
C ALA A 72 -14.17 -9.26 10.56
N GLU A 73 -15.17 -10.15 10.53
CA GLU A 73 -16.60 -9.76 10.46
C GLU A 73 -17.02 -8.90 11.64
N LYS A 74 -16.46 -9.17 12.82
CA LYS A 74 -16.68 -8.39 14.03
C LYS A 74 -15.47 -7.51 14.30
N ALA A 75 -15.70 -6.21 14.25
CA ALA A 75 -14.70 -5.25 14.69
C ALA A 75 -14.40 -5.47 16.19
N PRO A 76 -13.13 -5.35 16.61
CA PRO A 76 -12.81 -5.34 18.03
C PRO A 76 -13.50 -4.16 18.71
N SER A 77 -13.80 -4.28 20.00
CA SER A 77 -14.31 -3.16 20.79
C SER A 77 -13.35 -1.97 20.66
N PRO A 78 -13.85 -0.76 20.39
CA PRO A 78 -13.01 0.42 20.27
C PRO A 78 -12.12 0.58 21.51
N ARG A 79 -10.84 0.82 21.30
CA ARG A 79 -9.87 1.13 22.36
C ARG A 79 -9.27 2.51 22.09
N GLY A 80 -9.06 3.27 23.16
CA GLY A 80 -8.45 4.60 23.11
C GLY A 80 -9.46 5.74 23.20
N ASN A 81 -8.94 6.96 23.06
CA ASN A 81 -9.74 8.17 23.20
C ASN A 81 -10.56 8.43 21.95
N VAL A 82 -11.84 8.72 22.14
CA VAL A 82 -12.71 9.21 21.08
C VAL A 82 -12.32 10.67 20.80
N PRO A 83 -11.99 11.05 19.57
CA PRO A 83 -11.70 12.44 19.27
C PRO A 83 -12.94 13.30 19.51
N ALA A 84 -12.72 14.50 20.06
CA ALA A 84 -13.79 15.47 20.22
C ALA A 84 -14.22 15.97 18.83
N TRP A 85 -15.51 15.82 18.52
CA TRP A 85 -16.09 16.29 17.26
C TRP A 85 -16.99 17.50 17.51
N PRO A 86 -16.62 18.70 17.05
CA PRO A 86 -17.47 19.88 17.21
C PRO A 86 -18.85 19.68 16.59
N PRO A 87 -19.94 20.12 17.25
CA PRO A 87 -21.28 20.07 16.68
C PRO A 87 -21.38 21.00 15.46
N GLY A 88 -22.26 20.64 14.52
CA GLY A 88 -22.53 21.47 13.33
C GLY A 88 -21.44 21.45 12.25
N ARG A 89 -20.35 20.70 12.42
CA ARG A 89 -19.29 20.55 11.41
C ARG A 89 -19.32 19.18 10.74
N LYS A 90 -18.99 19.15 9.44
CA LYS A 90 -18.72 17.90 8.71
C LYS A 90 -17.47 17.24 9.30
N ARG A 91 -17.57 15.95 9.63
CA ARG A 91 -16.49 15.18 10.27
C ARG A 91 -15.70 14.44 9.21
N LEU A 92 -14.40 14.70 9.12
CA LEU A 92 -13.47 13.97 8.25
C LEU A 92 -12.42 13.25 9.09
N LEU A 93 -12.18 11.97 8.78
CA LEU A 93 -11.18 11.14 9.45
C LEU A 93 -10.18 10.64 8.42
N PHE A 94 -8.91 10.90 8.67
CA PHE A 94 -7.79 10.28 7.99
C PHE A 94 -7.20 9.18 8.89
N VAL A 95 -7.03 7.97 8.34
CA VAL A 95 -6.35 6.87 9.03
C VAL A 95 -5.23 6.35 8.15
N GLY A 96 -3.99 6.50 8.59
CA GLY A 96 -2.83 6.07 7.81
C GLY A 96 -1.52 6.60 8.36
N ARG A 97 -0.41 6.09 7.82
CA ARG A 97 0.93 6.66 8.08
C ARG A 97 0.99 8.09 7.56
N PHE A 98 1.73 8.95 8.23
CA PHE A 98 1.96 10.32 7.78
C PHE A 98 3.15 10.35 6.81
N ASP A 99 2.94 9.76 5.64
CA ASP A 99 3.90 9.72 4.53
C ASP A 99 3.24 10.22 3.24
N GLN A 100 4.06 10.50 2.22
CA GLN A 100 3.59 10.97 0.92
C GLN A 100 2.67 9.95 0.24
N GLN A 101 2.92 8.65 0.43
CA GLN A 101 2.12 7.57 -0.18
C GLN A 101 0.68 7.57 0.34
N LYS A 102 0.46 8.01 1.58
CA LYS A 102 -0.86 8.11 2.20
C LYS A 102 -1.51 9.48 2.05
N GLY A 103 -0.78 10.51 1.66
CA GLY A 103 -1.34 11.82 1.30
C GLY A 103 -1.92 12.61 2.48
N ALA A 104 -1.29 12.54 3.64
CA ALA A 104 -1.72 13.31 4.82
C ALA A 104 -1.67 14.84 4.59
N ASP A 105 -0.76 15.28 3.73
CA ASP A 105 -0.63 16.64 3.22
C ASP A 105 -1.85 17.05 2.37
N LEU A 106 -2.29 16.18 1.46
CA LEU A 106 -3.48 16.40 0.63
C LEU A 106 -4.75 16.50 1.48
N PHE A 107 -4.86 15.66 2.52
CA PHE A 107 -5.96 15.75 3.49
C PHE A 107 -6.00 17.12 4.18
N CYS A 108 -4.84 17.62 4.63
CA CYS A 108 -4.73 18.94 5.23
C CYS A 108 -5.07 20.07 4.23
N ALA A 109 -4.64 19.96 2.97
CA ALA A 109 -4.96 20.93 1.93
C ALA A 109 -6.48 21.00 1.67
N ALA A 110 -7.13 19.84 1.50
CA ALA A 110 -8.57 19.75 1.31
C ALA A 110 -9.35 20.33 2.49
N LEU A 111 -8.91 20.11 3.73
CA LEU A 111 -9.54 20.71 4.91
C LEU A 111 -9.50 22.24 4.90
N ARG A 112 -8.40 22.84 4.44
CA ARG A 112 -8.28 24.31 4.32
C ARG A 112 -9.25 24.85 3.27
N GLU A 113 -9.41 24.15 2.15
CA GLU A 113 -10.35 24.53 1.09
C GLU A 113 -11.82 24.40 1.53
N LEU A 114 -12.14 23.39 2.35
CA LEU A 114 -13.49 23.15 2.87
C LEU A 114 -13.92 24.15 3.96
N GLY A 115 -12.98 24.87 4.57
CA GLY A 115 -13.22 25.92 5.56
C GLY A 115 -13.88 25.45 6.87
N ASP A 116 -14.42 26.41 7.62
CA ASP A 116 -14.87 26.23 9.01
C ASP A 116 -16.07 25.29 9.20
N GLY A 117 -16.79 24.99 8.12
CA GLY A 117 -17.87 24.00 8.11
C GLY A 117 -17.39 22.55 8.27
N THR A 118 -16.08 22.31 8.31
CA THR A 118 -15.47 20.97 8.39
C THR A 118 -14.51 20.87 9.57
N PHE A 119 -14.39 19.67 10.12
CA PHE A 119 -13.42 19.33 11.15
C PHE A 119 -12.75 18.00 10.81
N GLY A 120 -11.41 17.99 10.80
CA GLY A 120 -10.59 16.84 10.44
C GLY A 120 -9.85 16.25 11.63
N VAL A 121 -9.76 14.92 11.66
CA VAL A 121 -8.90 14.17 12.60
C VAL A 121 -7.94 13.33 11.78
N LEU A 122 -6.65 13.37 12.14
CA LEU A 122 -5.62 12.48 11.59
C LEU A 122 -5.25 11.44 12.65
N ALA A 123 -5.42 10.16 12.33
CA ALA A 123 -5.06 9.03 13.18
C ALA A 123 -3.94 8.23 12.51
N GLY A 124 -2.77 8.19 13.14
CA GLY A 124 -1.59 7.57 12.56
C GLY A 124 -0.30 8.01 13.24
N GLY A 125 0.83 7.73 12.59
CA GLY A 125 2.15 8.17 13.01
C GLY A 125 3.05 8.46 11.82
N SER A 126 4.05 9.31 12.05
CA SER A 126 5.14 9.52 11.09
C SER A 126 6.03 8.28 11.04
N VAL A 127 6.42 7.87 9.84
CA VAL A 127 7.56 7.00 9.65
C VAL A 127 8.77 7.92 9.51
N LEU A 128 9.69 7.88 10.47
CA LEU A 128 10.93 8.67 10.45
C LEU A 128 11.93 8.14 9.40
N TYR A 129 11.54 8.05 8.13
CA TYR A 129 12.41 7.69 7.02
C TYR A 129 11.92 8.34 5.71
N ASP A 130 11.92 9.67 5.66
CA ASP A 130 12.05 10.39 4.38
C ASP A 130 12.49 11.85 4.60
N THR A 131 13.77 12.03 4.93
CA THR A 131 14.42 13.36 4.94
C THR A 131 15.22 13.64 3.66
N ASN A 132 14.95 12.93 2.55
CA ASN A 132 15.64 13.15 1.27
C ASN A 132 14.79 13.96 0.27
N GLY A 133 14.30 15.12 0.70
CA GLY A 133 13.55 16.02 -0.19
C GLY A 133 13.58 17.52 0.16
N LEU A 134 14.33 17.94 1.17
CA LEU A 134 14.53 19.36 1.49
C LEU A 134 16.02 19.60 1.75
N ALA A 135 16.75 19.84 0.65
CA ALA A 135 17.98 20.61 0.62
C ALA A 135 17.72 21.84 -0.26
#